data_AF-A0A3N2KZB9-F1
#
_entry.id   AF-A0A3N2KZB9-F1
#
_cell.length_a   1.000
_cell.length_b   1.000
_cell.length_c   1.000
_cell.angle_alpha   90.00
_cell.angle_beta   90.00
_cell.angle_gamma   90.00
#
_symmetry.space_group_name_H-M   'P 1'
#
loop_
_entity.id
_entity.type
_entity.pdbx_description
1 polymer ?
#
loop_
_entity_poly.entity_id
_entity_poly.type
_entity_poly.pdbx_seq_one_letter_code
_entity_poly.pdbx_strand_id
1 'polypeptide(L)'
;MIEQLSASYAPDSADFIHIRNALDHCTDPMTGILQALTVAKTGGIVYLNHHRDEAVREAYRGFHQYNITEEAGKLVIWNRHTRIDVAEALKNFAEVECSVTKDDFIVAVIRKTGPVSRSLCSPESTAVSAMDILQATVCHFHSFPASASYQLSRLVTTAGHRTMRIIPFSWVKAIKRLLK
;
A
#
# COMPACT_ATOMS: atom_id res chain seq x y z
N MET A 1 -3.34 -0.11 -8.84
CA MET A 1 -2.73 0.16 -7.51
C MET A 1 -3.84 0.57 -6.55
N ILE A 2 -3.68 0.42 -5.24
CA ILE A 2 -4.72 0.80 -4.27
C ILE A 2 -5.12 2.29 -4.38
N GLU A 3 -4.14 3.14 -4.69
CA GLU A 3 -4.28 4.59 -4.89
C GLU A 3 -5.14 4.98 -6.11
N GLN A 4 -5.65 4.00 -6.86
CA GLN A 4 -6.43 4.21 -8.09
C GLN A 4 -7.77 3.49 -8.08
N LEU A 5 -8.21 2.98 -6.92
CA LEU A 5 -9.45 2.18 -6.81
C LEU A 5 -10.67 2.92 -7.39
N SER A 6 -10.86 4.20 -7.06
CA SER A 6 -12.03 4.96 -7.49
C SER A 6 -12.06 5.27 -8.99
N ALA A 7 -10.92 5.15 -9.69
CA ALA A 7 -10.90 5.24 -11.15
C ALA A 7 -11.40 3.96 -11.84
N SER A 8 -11.39 2.83 -11.13
CA SER A 8 -11.79 1.52 -11.67
C SER A 8 -13.17 1.07 -11.23
N TYR A 9 -13.61 1.53 -10.04
CA TYR A 9 -14.88 1.13 -9.44
C TYR A 9 -15.73 2.36 -9.16
N ALA A 10 -17.04 2.23 -9.39
CA ALA A 10 -17.99 3.29 -9.10
C ALA A 10 -17.97 3.64 -7.60
N PRO A 11 -18.16 4.92 -7.22
CA PRO A 11 -18.38 5.30 -5.84
C PRO A 11 -19.55 4.52 -5.23
N ASP A 12 -19.48 4.23 -3.93
CA ASP A 12 -20.53 3.54 -3.17
C ASP A 12 -21.02 2.22 -3.83
N SER A 13 -20.08 1.43 -4.39
CA SER A 13 -20.40 0.18 -5.08
C SER A 13 -20.04 -1.08 -4.28
N ALA A 14 -19.17 -0.98 -3.28
CA ALA A 14 -18.71 -2.12 -2.49
C ALA A 14 -19.22 -2.08 -1.04
N ASP A 15 -19.73 -3.20 -0.53
CA ASP A 15 -20.11 -3.34 0.88
C ASP A 15 -18.91 -3.68 1.78
N PHE A 16 -17.91 -4.39 1.22
CA PHE A 16 -16.72 -4.83 1.92
C PHE A 16 -15.50 -4.77 1.01
N ILE A 17 -14.41 -4.18 1.51
CA ILE A 17 -13.12 -4.09 0.83
C ILE A 17 -12.05 -4.63 1.78
N HIS A 18 -11.26 -5.60 1.32
CA HIS A 18 -10.16 -6.17 2.09
C HIS A 18 -8.82 -5.75 1.47
N ILE A 19 -8.00 -5.07 2.26
CA ILE A 19 -6.65 -4.65 1.88
C ILE A 19 -5.67 -5.42 2.75
N ARG A 20 -4.87 -6.28 2.13
CA ARG A 20 -3.89 -7.12 2.81
C ARG A 20 -2.49 -6.83 2.31
N ASN A 21 -1.61 -6.36 3.19
CA ASN A 21 -0.20 -6.07 2.90
C ASN A 21 0.05 -5.29 1.59
N ALA A 22 -0.75 -4.23 1.37
CA ALA A 22 -0.65 -3.39 0.19
C ALA A 22 -0.43 -1.90 0.48
N LEU A 23 -0.72 -1.43 1.70
CA LEU A 23 -0.54 -0.02 2.11
C LEU A 23 0.93 0.32 2.40
N ASP A 24 1.74 -0.67 2.72
CA ASP A 24 3.19 -0.53 2.82
C ASP A 24 3.87 -0.58 1.44
N HIS A 25 3.11 -0.79 0.36
CA HIS A 25 3.56 -0.89 -1.03
C HIS A 25 3.03 0.21 -1.95
N CYS A 26 2.54 1.31 -1.39
CA CYS A 26 2.01 2.45 -2.14
C CYS A 26 2.80 3.73 -1.87
N THR A 27 2.57 4.75 -2.71
CA THR A 27 3.28 6.03 -2.58
C THR A 27 2.76 6.84 -1.38
N ASP A 28 1.43 6.86 -1.22
CA ASP A 28 0.75 7.39 -0.04
C ASP A 28 -0.37 6.43 0.44
N PRO A 29 -0.20 5.82 1.62
CA PRO A 29 -1.22 4.93 2.19
C PRO A 29 -2.53 5.64 2.54
N MET A 30 -2.52 6.93 2.87
CA MET A 30 -3.76 7.66 3.16
C MET A 30 -4.59 7.84 1.90
N THR A 31 -3.97 8.18 0.77
CA THR A 31 -4.64 8.16 -0.54
C THR A 31 -5.25 6.78 -0.83
N GLY A 32 -4.53 5.69 -0.58
CA GLY A 32 -5.07 4.33 -0.74
C GLY A 32 -6.32 4.05 0.10
N ILE A 33 -6.32 4.48 1.37
CA ILE A 33 -7.48 4.35 2.26
C ILE A 33 -8.67 5.20 1.78
N LEU A 34 -8.42 6.46 1.39
CA LEU A 34 -9.45 7.35 0.87
C LEU A 34 -10.10 6.79 -0.41
N GLN A 35 -9.29 6.25 -1.32
CA GLN A 35 -9.75 5.60 -2.54
C GLN A 35 -10.66 4.41 -2.24
N ALA A 36 -10.30 3.57 -1.26
CA ALA A 36 -11.15 2.47 -0.81
C ALA A 36 -12.46 2.98 -0.18
N LEU A 37 -12.42 4.02 0.66
CA LEU A 37 -13.61 4.60 1.26
C LEU A 37 -14.53 5.31 0.25
N THR A 38 -13.99 5.87 -0.83
CA THR A 38 -14.80 6.43 -1.92
C THR A 38 -15.60 5.33 -2.62
N VAL A 39 -15.01 4.16 -2.81
CA VAL A 39 -15.67 2.99 -3.44
C VAL A 39 -16.61 2.26 -2.48
N ALA A 40 -16.29 2.22 -1.19
CA ALA A 40 -17.14 1.61 -0.17
C ALA A 40 -18.45 2.39 -0.01
N LYS A 41 -19.57 1.69 0.14
CA LYS A 41 -20.87 2.29 0.49
C LYS A 41 -20.82 2.90 1.89
N THR A 42 -21.68 3.90 2.15
CA THR A 42 -21.97 4.30 3.54
C THR A 42 -22.50 3.09 4.33
N GLY A 43 -21.92 2.85 5.51
CA GLY A 43 -22.11 1.66 6.33
C GLY A 43 -21.19 0.48 5.95
N GLY A 44 -20.56 0.54 4.78
CA GLY A 44 -19.60 -0.45 4.29
C GLY A 44 -18.29 -0.42 5.07
N ILE A 45 -17.52 -1.50 4.92
CA ILE A 45 -16.32 -1.77 5.71
C ILE A 45 -15.09 -1.86 4.81
N VAL A 46 -14.05 -1.14 5.19
CA VAL A 46 -12.68 -1.31 4.69
C VAL A 46 -11.87 -2.01 5.77
N TYR A 47 -11.49 -3.26 5.51
CA TYR A 47 -10.73 -4.11 6.42
C TYR A 47 -9.26 -4.13 6.01
N LEU A 48 -8.38 -3.71 6.92
CA LEU A 48 -6.94 -3.64 6.73
C LEU A 48 -6.27 -4.77 7.49
N ASN A 49 -5.27 -5.42 6.89
CA ASN A 49 -4.48 -6.47 7.50
C ASN A 49 -3.03 -6.40 7.03
N HIS A 50 -2.13 -5.94 7.90
CA HIS A 50 -0.75 -5.63 7.55
C HIS A 50 0.24 -6.18 8.56
N HIS A 51 1.44 -6.46 8.09
CA HIS A 51 2.56 -6.69 8.98
C HIS A 51 2.89 -5.40 9.75
N ARG A 52 3.10 -5.55 11.06
CA ARG A 52 3.56 -4.45 11.90
C ARG A 52 4.97 -3.99 11.48
N ASP A 53 5.14 -2.68 11.41
CA ASP A 53 6.43 -1.98 11.24
C ASP A 53 7.35 -2.59 10.16
N GLU A 54 6.76 -2.95 9.01
CA GLU A 54 7.47 -3.65 7.93
C GLU A 54 8.58 -2.80 7.28
N ALA A 55 8.37 -1.49 7.14
CA ALA A 55 9.40 -0.60 6.58
C ALA A 55 10.67 -0.55 7.46
N VAL A 56 10.55 -0.58 8.79
CA VAL A 56 11.72 -0.71 9.68
C VAL A 56 12.44 -2.03 9.45
N ARG A 57 11.68 -3.14 9.40
CA ARG A 57 12.24 -4.50 9.22
C ARG A 57 12.96 -4.67 7.89
N GLU A 58 12.45 -4.04 6.83
CA GLU A 58 13.03 -4.05 5.48
C GLU A 58 13.98 -2.87 5.23
N ALA A 59 14.34 -2.11 6.28
CA ALA A 59 15.25 -0.98 6.25
C ALA A 59 14.88 0.09 5.20
N TYR A 60 13.58 0.32 5.01
CA TYR A 60 13.01 1.29 4.06
C TYR A 60 13.44 1.05 2.60
N ARG A 61 13.66 -0.20 2.21
CA ARG A 61 14.08 -0.57 0.85
C ARG A 61 12.88 -0.79 -0.06
N GLY A 62 13.06 -0.41 -1.33
CA GLY A 62 12.04 -0.62 -2.36
C GLY A 62 10.74 0.09 -2.00
N PHE A 63 9.61 -0.61 -2.10
CA PHE A 63 8.29 -0.02 -1.83
C PHE A 63 7.95 0.12 -0.34
N HIS A 64 8.66 -0.56 0.56
CA HIS A 64 8.38 -0.55 2.00
C HIS A 64 8.80 0.79 2.63
N GLN A 65 8.02 1.84 2.39
CA GLN A 65 8.32 3.21 2.84
C GLN A 65 7.53 3.62 4.08
N TYR A 66 6.45 2.90 4.40
CA TYR A 66 5.56 3.20 5.52
C TYR A 66 5.43 2.01 6.46
N ASN A 67 5.34 2.32 7.75
CA ASN A 67 5.02 1.39 8.81
C ASN A 67 3.56 1.55 9.20
N ILE A 68 2.94 0.43 9.55
CA ILE A 68 1.58 0.36 10.08
C ILE A 68 1.71 -0.27 11.46
N THR A 69 1.18 0.42 12.46
CA THR A 69 1.24 -0.02 13.86
C THR A 69 -0.07 0.32 14.56
N GLU A 70 -0.24 -0.30 15.73
CA GLU A 70 -1.29 0.02 16.68
C GLU A 70 -0.66 0.70 17.89
N GLU A 71 -1.23 1.82 18.30
CA GLU A 71 -0.84 2.55 19.51
C GLU A 71 -2.06 3.01 20.31
N ALA A 72 -2.20 2.50 21.53
CA ALA A 72 -3.27 2.85 22.46
C ALA A 72 -4.69 2.70 21.86
N GLY A 73 -4.92 1.62 21.10
CA GLY A 73 -6.14 1.29 20.38
C GLY A 73 -6.27 1.98 19.02
N LYS A 74 -5.29 2.78 18.60
CA LYS A 74 -5.38 3.59 17.38
C LYS A 74 -4.53 3.02 16.26
N LEU A 75 -5.05 3.09 15.04
CA LEU A 75 -4.27 2.81 13.84
C LEU A 75 -3.34 3.98 13.53
N VAL A 76 -2.03 3.74 13.54
CA VAL A 76 -1.02 4.73 13.21
C VAL A 76 -0.23 4.29 11.99
N ILE A 77 -0.14 5.20 11.01
CA ILE A 77 0.70 5.03 9.84
C ILE A 77 1.85 6.02 9.95
N TRP A 78 3.09 5.55 9.80
CA TRP A 78 4.25 6.39 10.05
C TRP A 78 5.45 6.03 9.17
N ASN A 79 6.32 7.00 8.94
CA ASN A 79 7.64 6.79 8.36
C ASN A 79 8.65 7.73 9.05
N ARG A 80 9.82 7.96 8.44
CA ARG A 80 10.87 8.81 9.03
C ARG A 80 10.49 10.29 9.18
N HIS A 81 9.51 10.76 8.43
CA HIS A 81 9.15 12.18 8.29
C HIS A 81 7.71 12.46 8.73
N THR A 82 6.83 11.47 8.61
CA THR A 82 5.40 11.63 8.84
C THR A 82 4.88 10.60 9.83
N ARG A 83 3.83 11.01 10.54
CA ARG A 83 3.12 10.18 11.50
C ARG A 83 1.66 10.60 11.51
N ILE A 84 0.77 9.65 11.26
CA ILE A 84 -0.64 9.91 10.98
C ILE A 84 -1.47 9.02 11.88
N ASP A 85 -2.30 9.64 12.72
CA ASP A 85 -3.42 8.98 13.40
C ASP A 85 -4.57 8.88 12.40
N VAL A 86 -4.88 7.65 11.96
CA VAL A 86 -5.87 7.42 10.90
C VAL A 86 -7.29 7.74 11.37
N ALA A 87 -7.59 7.51 12.66
CA ALA A 87 -8.91 7.83 13.20
C ALA A 87 -9.15 9.35 13.18
N GLU A 88 -8.15 10.13 13.59
CA GLU A 88 -8.24 11.60 13.55
C GLU A 88 -8.36 12.14 12.12
N ALA A 89 -7.61 11.56 11.17
CA ALA A 89 -7.66 11.96 9.76
C ALA A 89 -9.03 11.71 9.11
N LEU A 90 -9.77 10.70 9.57
CA LEU A 90 -11.04 10.27 8.96
C LEU A 90 -12.28 10.61 9.78
N LYS A 91 -12.12 11.26 10.94
CA LYS A 91 -13.17 11.50 11.96
C LYS A 91 -14.50 12.05 11.45
N ASN A 92 -14.50 12.76 10.32
CA ASN A 92 -15.69 13.39 9.76
C ASN A 92 -16.60 12.42 8.98
N PHE A 93 -16.10 11.27 8.56
CA PHE A 93 -16.85 10.38 7.65
C PHE A 93 -16.53 8.88 7.81
N ALA A 94 -15.67 8.50 8.76
CA ALA A 94 -15.45 7.09 9.09
C ALA A 94 -15.10 6.89 10.57
N GLU A 95 -15.43 5.70 11.06
CA GLU A 95 -15.01 5.16 12.36
C GLU A 95 -13.89 4.15 12.14
N VAL A 96 -12.88 4.16 13.00
CA VAL A 96 -11.70 3.30 12.88
C VAL A 96 -11.51 2.53 14.18
N GLU A 97 -11.52 1.21 14.08
CA GLU A 97 -11.13 0.30 15.15
C GLU A 97 -9.83 -0.38 14.77
N CYS A 98 -8.90 -0.51 15.72
CA CYS A 98 -7.60 -1.14 15.50
C CYS A 98 -7.34 -2.21 16.56
N SER A 99 -6.73 -3.32 16.14
CA SER A 99 -6.34 -4.41 17.01
C SER A 99 -5.07 -5.10 16.49
N VAL A 100 -4.39 -5.80 17.38
CA VAL A 100 -3.21 -6.60 17.03
C VAL A 100 -3.58 -8.08 17.16
N THR A 101 -3.25 -8.86 16.14
CA THR A 101 -3.46 -10.31 16.16
C THR A 101 -2.38 -11.01 16.99
N LYS A 102 -2.58 -12.29 17.29
CA LYS A 102 -1.57 -13.12 17.97
C LYS A 102 -0.26 -13.25 17.17
N ASP A 103 -0.32 -13.07 15.85
CA ASP A 103 0.81 -13.19 14.93
C ASP A 103 1.46 -11.83 14.61
N ASP A 104 1.22 -10.81 15.43
CA ASP A 104 1.75 -9.44 15.29
C ASP A 104 1.34 -8.76 13.96
N PHE A 105 0.16 -9.11 13.44
CA PHE A 105 -0.48 -8.34 12.38
C PHE A 105 -1.33 -7.24 12.97
N ILE A 106 -1.30 -6.08 12.31
CA ILE A 106 -2.21 -4.97 12.58
C ILE A 106 -3.47 -5.17 11.76
N VAL A 107 -4.61 -5.29 12.45
CA VAL A 107 -5.93 -5.37 11.85
C VAL A 107 -6.68 -4.10 12.19
N ALA A 108 -7.14 -3.41 11.15
CA ALA A 108 -7.99 -2.24 11.29
C ALA A 108 -9.32 -2.44 10.56
N VAL A 109 -10.41 -2.08 11.22
CA VAL A 109 -11.75 -2.08 10.66
C VAL A 109 -12.19 -0.64 10.53
N ILE A 110 -12.31 -0.16 9.31
CA ILE A 110 -12.77 1.19 9.01
C ILE A 110 -14.19 1.11 8.49
N ARG A 111 -15.14 1.69 9.22
CA ARG A 111 -16.54 1.78 8.82
C ARG A 111 -16.81 3.16 8.26
N LYS A 112 -17.28 3.23 7.01
CA LYS A 112 -17.68 4.50 6.40
C LYS A 112 -19.01 4.95 7.02
N THR A 113 -19.06 6.14 7.61
CA THR A 113 -20.27 6.72 8.23
C THR A 113 -20.88 7.84 7.40
N GLY A 114 -20.10 8.44 6.50
CA GLY A 114 -20.56 9.51 5.62
C GLY A 114 -19.84 9.53 4.27
N PRO A 115 -20.26 10.43 3.36
CA PRO A 115 -19.61 10.58 2.07
C PRO A 115 -18.19 11.15 2.24
N VAL A 116 -17.25 10.61 1.46
CA VAL A 116 -15.90 11.18 1.36
C VAL A 116 -15.98 12.46 0.53
N SER A 117 -15.41 13.56 1.02
CA SER A 117 -15.38 14.82 0.27
C SER A 117 -14.64 14.66 -1.05
N ARG A 118 -15.22 15.21 -2.13
CA ARG A 118 -14.56 15.26 -3.46
C ARG A 118 -13.24 16.02 -3.45
N SER A 119 -13.04 16.93 -2.49
CA SER A 119 -11.76 17.63 -2.31
C SER A 119 -10.65 16.72 -1.81
N LEU A 120 -11.00 15.62 -1.12
CA LEU A 120 -10.04 14.63 -0.61
C LEU A 120 -9.78 13.53 -1.64
N CYS A 121 -10.82 13.11 -2.37
CA CYS A 121 -10.72 12.08 -3.39
C CYS A 121 -11.79 12.27 -4.47
N SER A 122 -11.35 12.45 -5.73
CA SER A 122 -12.23 12.51 -6.90
C SER A 122 -11.85 11.39 -7.89
N PRO A 123 -12.81 10.57 -8.35
CA PRO A 123 -12.56 9.55 -9.37
C PRO A 123 -11.94 10.12 -10.65
N GLU A 124 -12.39 11.31 -11.05
CA GLU A 124 -11.93 11.98 -12.26
C GLU A 124 -10.46 12.40 -12.14
N SER A 125 -10.09 13.07 -11.04
CA SER A 125 -8.69 13.45 -10.80
C SER A 125 -7.80 12.23 -10.63
N THR A 126 -8.30 11.18 -10.00
CA THR A 126 -7.60 9.90 -9.84
C THR A 126 -7.29 9.26 -11.19
N ALA A 127 -8.26 9.24 -12.11
CA ALA A 127 -8.09 8.71 -13.45
C ALA A 127 -7.03 9.51 -14.23
N VAL A 128 -7.04 10.85 -14.11
CA VAL A 128 -6.01 11.71 -14.71
C VAL A 128 -4.64 11.39 -14.14
N SER A 129 -4.48 11.38 -12.81
CA SER A 129 -3.19 11.06 -12.17
C SER A 129 -2.69 9.66 -12.54
N ALA A 130 -3.60 8.68 -12.70
CA ALA A 130 -3.23 7.35 -13.17
C ALA A 130 -2.68 7.36 -14.60
N MET A 131 -3.28 8.15 -15.50
CA MET A 131 -2.80 8.32 -16.87
C MET A 131 -1.46 9.08 -16.90
N ASP A 132 -1.28 10.09 -16.06
CA ASP A 132 -0.02 10.84 -15.96
C ASP A 132 1.14 9.92 -15.56
N ILE A 133 0.92 9.06 -14.56
CA ILE A 133 1.91 8.05 -14.13
C ILE A 133 2.21 7.08 -15.26
N LEU A 134 1.19 6.62 -15.99
CA LEU A 134 1.37 5.72 -17.12
C LEU A 134 2.19 6.39 -18.24
N GLN A 135 1.85 7.64 -18.60
CA GLN A 135 2.56 8.40 -19.60
C GLN A 135 4.02 8.65 -19.19
N ALA A 136 4.27 9.08 -17.95
CA ALA A 136 5.61 9.27 -17.42
C ALA A 136 6.43 7.97 -17.48
N THR A 137 5.80 6.84 -17.16
CA THR A 137 6.42 5.51 -17.25
C THR A 137 6.78 5.17 -18.70
N VAL A 138 5.85 5.38 -19.65
CA VAL A 138 6.11 5.16 -21.07
C VAL A 138 7.25 6.04 -21.57
N CYS A 139 7.24 7.34 -21.25
CA CYS A 139 8.31 8.27 -21.62
C CYS A 139 9.66 7.85 -21.04
N HIS A 140 9.70 7.40 -19.78
CA HIS A 140 10.93 6.89 -19.16
C HIS A 140 11.50 5.71 -19.96
N PHE A 141 10.67 4.71 -20.27
CA PHE A 141 11.08 3.53 -21.04
C PHE A 141 11.29 3.79 -22.54
N HIS A 142 10.85 4.92 -23.07
CA HIS A 142 11.15 5.32 -24.43
C HIS A 142 12.60 5.79 -24.60
N SER A 143 13.28 6.15 -23.51
CA SER A 143 14.70 6.46 -23.55
C SER A 143 15.54 5.18 -23.68
N PHE A 144 16.47 5.15 -24.64
CA PHE A 144 17.35 4.01 -24.86
C PHE A 144 18.11 3.56 -23.59
N PRO A 145 18.72 4.47 -22.79
CA PRO A 145 19.46 4.06 -21.60
C PRO A 145 18.57 3.37 -20.55
N ALA A 146 17.36 3.90 -20.29
CA ALA A 146 16.45 3.32 -19.32
C ALA A 146 15.91 1.96 -19.78
N SER A 147 15.54 1.85 -21.06
CA SER A 147 15.08 0.60 -21.67
C SER A 147 16.15 -0.49 -21.61
N ALA A 148 17.39 -0.16 -22.01
CA ALA A 148 18.51 -1.10 -21.97
C ALA A 148 18.82 -1.57 -20.53
N SER A 149 18.88 -0.62 -19.58
CA SER A 149 19.10 -0.92 -18.15
C SER A 149 18.03 -1.85 -17.58
N TYR A 150 16.77 -1.61 -17.92
CA TYR A 150 15.65 -2.46 -17.51
C TYR A 150 15.74 -3.87 -18.11
N GLN A 151 16.02 -4.00 -19.41
CA GLN A 151 16.14 -5.33 -20.04
C GLN A 151 17.31 -6.13 -19.45
N LEU A 152 18.44 -5.48 -19.16
CA LEU A 152 19.57 -6.12 -18.49
C LEU A 152 19.19 -6.58 -17.07
N SER A 153 18.56 -5.70 -16.29
CA SER A 153 18.09 -6.01 -14.93
C SER A 153 17.10 -7.17 -14.95
N ARG A 154 16.17 -7.19 -15.91
CA ARG A 154 15.21 -8.26 -16.12
C ARG A 154 15.89 -9.59 -16.46
N LEU A 155 16.91 -9.58 -17.31
CA LEU A 155 17.65 -10.79 -17.68
C LEU A 155 18.38 -11.37 -16.47
N VAL A 156 19.10 -10.52 -15.72
CA VAL A 156 19.80 -10.91 -14.49
C VAL A 156 18.81 -11.44 -13.45
N THR A 157 17.68 -10.76 -13.24
CA THR A 157 16.67 -11.16 -12.26
C THR A 157 15.98 -12.46 -12.67
N THR A 158 15.69 -12.66 -13.96
CA THR A 158 15.06 -13.90 -14.45
C THR A 158 15.97 -15.10 -14.27
N ALA A 159 17.26 -14.96 -14.62
CA ALA A 159 18.26 -16.00 -14.42
C ALA A 159 18.52 -16.24 -12.92
N GLY A 160 18.72 -15.18 -12.14
CA GLY A 160 19.00 -15.22 -10.70
C GLY A 160 17.84 -15.73 -9.85
N HIS A 161 16.60 -15.41 -10.22
CA HIS A 161 15.43 -15.91 -9.51
C HIS A 161 15.17 -17.40 -9.81
N ARG A 162 15.46 -17.86 -11.03
CA ARG A 162 15.45 -19.29 -11.36
C ARG A 162 16.47 -20.06 -10.52
N THR A 163 17.69 -19.54 -10.37
CA THR A 163 18.72 -20.18 -9.54
C THR A 163 18.36 -20.13 -8.05
N MET A 164 17.87 -18.99 -7.54
CA MET A 164 17.43 -18.85 -6.15
C MET A 164 16.29 -19.81 -5.76
N ARG A 165 15.37 -20.13 -6.68
CA ARG A 165 14.30 -21.12 -6.44
C ARG A 165 14.80 -22.55 -6.33
N ILE A 166 16.00 -22.84 -6.83
CA ILE A 166 16.64 -24.17 -6.72
C ILE A 166 17.38 -24.29 -5.38
N ILE A 167 17.72 -23.16 -4.73
CA ILE A 167 18.43 -23.16 -3.45
C ILE A 167 17.46 -23.47 -2.32
N PRO A 168 17.79 -24.42 -1.41
CA PRO A 168 16.96 -24.70 -0.23
C PRO A 168 16.73 -23.45 0.63
N PHE A 169 15.49 -23.25 1.09
CA PHE A 169 15.10 -22.06 1.87
C PHE A 169 15.94 -21.85 3.14
N SER A 170 16.42 -22.94 3.75
CA SER A 170 17.31 -22.90 4.92
C SER A 170 18.64 -22.18 4.62
N TRP A 171 19.17 -22.35 3.40
CA TRP A 171 20.42 -21.73 2.95
C TRP A 171 20.22 -20.25 2.65
N VAL A 172 19.11 -19.89 1.99
CA VAL A 172 18.74 -18.49 1.77
C VAL A 172 18.62 -17.73 3.10
N LYS A 173 18.05 -18.36 4.13
CA LYS A 173 17.92 -17.79 5.48
C LYS A 173 19.26 -17.69 6.23
N ALA A 174 20.23 -18.54 5.92
CA ALA A 174 21.59 -18.47 6.45
C ALA A 174 22.38 -17.32 5.80
N ILE A 175 22.29 -17.19 4.46
CA ILE A 175 22.89 -16.10 3.69
C ILE A 175 22.32 -14.75 4.13
N LYS A 176 20.99 -14.63 4.29
CA LYS A 176 20.35 -13.41 4.81
C LYS A 176 20.80 -13.03 6.23
N ARG A 177 21.21 -14.00 7.06
CA ARG A 177 21.75 -13.75 8.40
C ARG A 177 23.21 -13.27 8.37
N LEU A 178 23.98 -13.64 7.35
CA LEU A 178 25.37 -13.22 7.15
C LEU A 178 25.50 -11.84 6.49
N LEU A 179 24.47 -11.37 5.80
CA LEU A 179 24.43 -10.07 5.10
C LEU A 179 23.76 -8.95 5.92
N LYS A 180 23.42 -9.21 7.18
CA LYS A 180 23.03 -8.18 8.17
C LYS A 180 24.25 -7.81 9.00
#